data_AF-A0A7S3NMW0-F1
#
_entry.id   AF-A0A7S3NMW0-F1
#
_cell.length_a   1.000
_cell.length_b   1.000
_cell.length_c   1.000
_cell.angle_alpha   90.00
_cell.angle_beta   90.00
_cell.angle_gamma   90.00
#
_symmetry.space_group_name_H-M   'P 1'
#
loop_
_entity.id
_entity.type
_entity.pdbx_description
1 polymer ?
#
loop_
_entity_poly.entity_id
_entity_poly.type
_entity_poly.pdbx_seq_one_letter_code
_entity_poly.pdbx_strand_id
1 'polypeptide(L)'
;FFLGLPIYISHLSSLLSRALLYLIVEPGSAQQIAWSKQMTSQDATVNSVLSLFAAHGQRFEARNVATAAHRVAKIGRRQGHRLKQDNRVKVLATACLNSLNDFEAQHLANVAWAYAT
;
A
#
# COMPACT_ATOMS: atom_id res chain seq x y z
N PHE A 1 -28.18 6.47 43.71
CA PHE A 1 -26.92 5.98 43.12
C PHE A 1 -27.24 5.11 41.90
N PHE A 2 -27.47 5.73 40.73
CA PHE A 2 -27.59 5.03 39.44
C PHE A 2 -27.10 5.98 38.34
N LEU A 3 -25.79 6.23 38.31
CA LEU A 3 -25.10 6.95 37.24
C LEU A 3 -23.86 6.15 36.90
N GLY A 4 -23.91 5.33 35.85
CA GLY A 4 -22.75 4.52 35.44
C GLY A 4 -22.97 3.59 34.24
N LEU A 5 -24.22 3.27 33.91
CA LEU A 5 -24.54 2.34 32.82
C LEU A 5 -24.40 2.89 31.38
N PRO A 6 -24.63 4.19 31.06
CA PRO A 6 -24.67 4.62 29.65
C PRO A 6 -23.29 4.74 28.99
N ILE A 7 -22.20 4.90 29.76
CA ILE A 7 -20.83 5.05 29.22
C ILE A 7 -20.24 3.68 28.83
N TYR A 8 -20.67 2.60 29.48
CA TYR A 8 -20.14 1.26 29.21
C TYR A 8 -20.66 0.70 27.87
N ILE A 9 -21.92 0.98 27.53
CA ILE A 9 -22.58 0.49 26.31
C ILE A 9 -22.02 1.19 25.05
N SER A 10 -21.75 2.49 25.11
CA SER A 10 -21.15 3.23 24.00
C SER A 10 -19.72 2.75 23.70
N HIS A 11 -18.92 2.48 24.74
CA HIS A 11 -17.57 1.96 24.57
C HIS A 11 -17.55 0.51 24.04
N LEU A 12 -18.50 -0.33 24.48
CA LEU A 12 -18.68 -1.69 23.95
C LEU A 12 -19.11 -1.68 22.47
N SER A 13 -20.03 -0.78 22.09
CA SER A 13 -20.49 -0.64 20.70
C SER A 13 -19.40 -0.13 19.75
N SER A 14 -18.53 0.76 20.25
CA SER A 14 -17.33 1.26 19.55
C SER A 14 -16.29 0.16 19.34
N LEU A 15 -16.01 -0.63 20.38
CA LEU A 15 -15.08 -1.76 20.30
C LEU A 15 -15.61 -2.88 19.42
N LEU A 16 -16.91 -3.18 19.50
CA LEU A 16 -17.58 -4.13 18.61
C LEU A 16 -17.60 -3.63 17.16
N SER A 17 -17.82 -2.33 16.92
CA SER A 17 -17.76 -1.75 15.57
C SER A 17 -16.33 -1.76 15.01
N ARG A 18 -15.31 -1.48 15.84
CA ARG A 18 -13.90 -1.59 15.43
C ARG A 18 -13.49 -3.04 15.20
N ALA A 19 -13.91 -3.97 16.05
CA ALA A 19 -13.67 -5.40 15.89
C ALA A 19 -14.40 -5.96 14.65
N LEU A 20 -15.64 -5.54 14.40
CA LEU A 20 -16.38 -5.85 13.18
C LEU A 20 -15.69 -5.24 11.94
N LEU A 21 -15.20 -4.00 12.02
CA LEU A 21 -14.37 -3.40 10.97
C LEU A 21 -13.09 -4.22 10.71
N TYR A 22 -12.44 -4.75 11.75
CA TYR A 22 -11.29 -5.65 11.60
C TYR A 22 -11.66 -7.03 11.03
N LEU A 23 -12.90 -7.48 11.22
CA LEU A 23 -13.41 -8.74 10.65
C LEU A 23 -13.96 -8.55 9.23
N ILE A 24 -14.34 -7.33 8.84
CA ILE A 24 -14.85 -6.97 7.50
C ILE A 24 -13.71 -6.56 6.56
N VAL A 25 -12.67 -5.92 7.10
CA VAL A 25 -11.45 -5.62 6.34
C VAL A 25 -10.60 -6.88 6.36
N GLU A 26 -10.73 -7.71 5.33
CA GLU A 26 -9.84 -8.84 5.08
C GLU A 26 -8.39 -8.38 5.28
N PRO A 27 -7.70 -8.85 6.33
CA PRO A 27 -6.30 -8.52 6.50
C PRO A 27 -5.59 -9.12 5.31
N GLY A 28 -5.14 -8.26 4.38
CA GLY A 28 -4.34 -8.69 3.22
C GLY A 28 -3.30 -9.68 3.70
N SER A 29 -3.14 -10.78 2.95
CA SER A 29 -2.43 -11.96 3.47
C SER A 29 -1.10 -11.54 4.13
N ALA A 30 -0.66 -12.25 5.19
CA ALA A 30 0.54 -11.87 5.94
C ALA A 30 1.75 -11.53 5.03
N GLN A 31 1.80 -12.17 3.86
CA GLN A 31 2.74 -11.89 2.79
C GLN A 31 2.63 -10.48 2.18
N GLN A 32 1.42 -9.97 1.89
CA GLN A 32 1.21 -8.61 1.39
C GLN A 32 1.68 -7.55 2.38
N ILE A 33 1.42 -7.79 3.67
CA ILE A 33 1.89 -6.92 4.75
C ILE A 33 3.42 -6.94 4.80
N ALA A 34 4.03 -8.13 4.72
CA ALA A 34 5.48 -8.28 4.73
C ALA A 34 6.14 -7.56 3.54
N TRP A 35 5.63 -7.73 2.32
CA TRP A 35 6.15 -7.02 1.14
C TRP A 35 5.99 -5.51 1.25
N SER A 36 4.85 -5.02 1.74
CA SER A 36 4.66 -3.58 1.98
C SER A 36 5.69 -3.04 2.97
N LYS A 37 5.89 -3.74 4.09
CA LYS A 37 6.92 -3.40 5.09
C LYS A 37 8.30 -3.33 4.46
N GLN A 38 8.70 -4.34 3.67
CA GLN A 38 9.98 -4.37 2.97
C GLN A 38 10.17 -3.19 2.01
N MET A 39 9.14 -2.82 1.23
CA MET A 39 9.24 -1.67 0.31
C MET A 39 9.31 -0.31 1.05
N THR A 40 8.71 -0.25 2.24
CA THR A 40 8.65 0.95 3.07
C THR A 40 9.77 1.04 4.10
N SER A 41 10.67 0.06 4.15
CA SER A 41 11.78 0.06 5.11
C SER A 41 12.70 1.27 4.89
N GLN A 42 13.43 1.63 5.95
CA GLN A 42 14.29 2.82 5.94
C GLN A 42 15.49 2.66 5.00
N ASP A 43 15.96 1.43 4.82
CA ASP A 43 17.05 1.00 3.95
C ASP A 43 16.60 0.63 2.53
N ALA A 44 15.29 0.74 2.24
CA ALA A 44 14.77 0.43 0.91
C ALA A 44 15.42 1.34 -0.15
N THR A 45 15.85 0.72 -1.25
CA THR A 45 16.36 1.40 -2.43
C THR A 45 15.40 1.21 -3.60
N VAL A 46 15.52 2.04 -4.65
CA VAL A 46 14.81 1.81 -5.90
C VAL A 46 15.03 0.38 -6.41
N ASN A 47 16.28 -0.09 -6.39
CA ASN A 47 16.59 -1.42 -6.90
C ASN A 47 15.97 -2.53 -6.04
N SER A 48 15.97 -2.42 -4.71
CA SER A 48 15.35 -3.44 -3.85
C SER A 48 13.84 -3.50 -4.05
N VAL A 49 13.16 -2.35 -4.15
CA VAL A 49 11.71 -2.28 -4.42
C VAL A 49 11.38 -2.89 -5.79
N LEU A 50 12.11 -2.49 -6.85
CA LEU A 50 11.87 -3.02 -8.20
C LEU A 50 12.23 -4.50 -8.33
N SER A 51 13.23 -4.99 -7.60
CA SER A 51 13.59 -6.42 -7.59
C SER A 51 12.54 -7.24 -6.86
N LEU A 52 12.02 -6.75 -5.73
CA LEU A 52 10.92 -7.39 -5.02
C LEU A 52 9.66 -7.46 -5.89
N PHE A 53 9.33 -6.36 -6.56
CA PHE A 53 8.23 -6.32 -7.52
C PHE A 53 8.46 -7.27 -8.71
N ALA A 54 9.67 -7.33 -9.27
CA ALA A 54 9.97 -8.27 -10.35
C ALA A 54 9.82 -9.75 -9.91
N ALA A 55 10.18 -10.07 -8.67
CA ALA A 55 10.11 -11.43 -8.14
C ALA A 55 8.68 -11.86 -7.77
N HIS A 56 7.83 -10.93 -7.32
CA HIS A 56 6.55 -11.27 -6.69
C HIS A 56 5.34 -10.48 -7.21
N GLY A 57 5.53 -9.55 -8.16
CA GLY A 57 4.52 -8.59 -8.58
C GLY A 57 3.23 -9.20 -9.15
N GLN A 58 3.29 -10.41 -9.70
CA GLN A 58 2.09 -11.15 -10.13
C GLN A 58 1.16 -11.55 -8.96
N ARG A 59 1.68 -11.57 -7.74
CA ARG A 59 0.94 -11.89 -6.51
C ARG A 59 0.63 -10.65 -5.68
N PHE A 60 1.05 -9.47 -6.13
CA PHE A 60 0.77 -8.23 -5.42
C PHE A 60 -0.69 -7.88 -5.55
N GLU A 61 -1.29 -7.48 -4.42
CA GLU A 61 -2.57 -6.80 -4.44
C GLU A 61 -2.40 -5.32 -4.83
N ALA A 62 -3.52 -4.67 -5.13
CA ALA A 62 -3.56 -3.28 -5.57
C ALA A 62 -2.80 -2.35 -4.59
N ARG A 63 -2.93 -2.58 -3.28
CA ARG A 63 -2.17 -1.87 -2.24
C ARG A 63 -0.65 -1.96 -2.42
N ASN A 64 -0.14 -3.15 -2.71
CA ASN A 64 1.30 -3.38 -2.88
C ASN A 64 1.81 -2.70 -4.15
N VAL A 65 1.05 -2.77 -5.25
CA VAL A 65 1.38 -2.09 -6.52
C VAL A 65 1.47 -0.58 -6.32
N ALA A 66 0.45 0.03 -5.69
CA ALA A 66 0.44 1.46 -5.39
C ALA A 66 1.58 1.87 -4.45
N THR A 67 1.87 1.04 -3.44
CA THR A 67 2.99 1.26 -2.51
C THR A 67 4.33 1.21 -3.23
N ALA A 68 4.54 0.24 -4.12
CA ALA A 68 5.75 0.11 -4.92
C ALA A 68 5.97 1.37 -5.78
N ALA A 69 4.95 1.81 -6.52
CA ALA A 69 5.03 2.99 -7.38
C ALA A 69 5.40 4.25 -6.59
N HIS A 70 4.68 4.50 -5.50
CA HIS A 70 4.98 5.63 -4.60
C HIS A 70 6.39 5.54 -4.01
N ARG A 71 6.85 4.35 -3.57
CA ARG A 71 8.20 4.19 -3.00
C ARG A 71 9.29 4.39 -4.03
N VAL A 72 9.14 3.86 -5.25
CA VAL A 72 10.08 4.08 -6.35
C VAL A 72 10.20 5.59 -6.65
N ALA A 73 9.09 6.30 -6.79
CA ALA A 73 9.10 7.75 -7.06
C ALA A 73 9.72 8.54 -5.89
N LYS A 74 9.33 8.21 -4.64
CA LYS A 74 9.80 8.92 -3.45
C LYS A 74 11.31 8.78 -3.22
N ILE A 75 11.86 7.57 -3.38
CA ILE A 75 13.30 7.30 -3.19
C ILE A 75 14.10 7.74 -4.42
N GLY A 76 13.52 7.57 -5.60
CA GLY A 76 14.18 7.74 -6.89
C GLY A 76 14.16 9.15 -7.47
N ARG A 77 13.73 10.20 -6.74
CA ARG A 77 13.60 11.58 -7.26
C ARG A 77 14.82 12.11 -8.03
N ARG A 78 16.04 11.75 -7.59
CA ARG A 78 17.30 12.18 -8.24
C ARG A 78 17.73 11.28 -9.41
N GLN A 79 17.01 10.19 -9.68
CA GLN A 79 17.35 9.15 -10.64
C GLN A 79 16.50 9.19 -11.91
N GLY A 80 15.77 10.29 -12.17
CA GLY A 80 14.72 10.37 -13.19
C GLY A 80 15.07 9.75 -14.55
N HIS A 81 16.24 10.09 -15.13
CA HIS A 81 16.66 9.52 -16.41
C HIS A 81 16.90 8.00 -16.35
N ARG A 82 17.55 7.51 -15.27
CA ARG A 82 17.79 6.07 -15.07
C ARG A 82 16.49 5.30 -14.85
N LEU A 83 15.55 5.84 -14.07
CA LEU A 83 14.24 5.22 -13.83
C LEU A 83 13.43 5.06 -15.12
N LYS A 84 13.44 6.07 -16.00
CA LYS A 84 12.73 6.02 -17.29
C LYS A 84 13.26 4.91 -18.21
N GLN A 85 14.53 4.55 -18.07
CA GLN A 85 15.17 3.49 -18.85
C GLN A 85 14.97 2.09 -18.24
N ASP A 86 14.64 1.99 -16.95
CA ASP A 86 14.45 0.71 -16.29
C ASP A 86 13.13 0.07 -16.72
N ASN A 87 13.20 -1.09 -17.37
CA ASN A 87 12.03 -1.81 -17.85
C ASN A 87 11.07 -2.20 -16.72
N ARG A 88 11.57 -2.44 -15.50
CA ARG A 88 10.73 -2.80 -14.34
C ARG A 88 9.80 -1.65 -13.95
N VAL A 89 10.20 -0.40 -14.19
CA VAL A 89 9.34 0.78 -13.97
C VAL A 89 8.17 0.78 -14.96
N LYS A 90 8.40 0.41 -16.22
CA LYS A 90 7.33 0.28 -17.23
C LYS A 90 6.34 -0.85 -16.90
N VAL A 91 6.87 -1.97 -16.42
CA VAL A 91 6.03 -3.09 -15.95
C VAL A 91 5.22 -2.68 -14.73
N LEU A 92 5.83 -1.98 -13.76
CA LEU A 92 5.12 -1.45 -12.59
C LEU A 92 4.04 -0.43 -12.98
N ALA A 93 4.31 0.42 -13.96
CA ALA A 93 3.32 1.35 -14.51
C ALA A 93 2.11 0.62 -15.11
N THR A 94 2.37 -0.45 -15.88
CA THR A 94 1.32 -1.30 -16.46
C THR A 94 0.50 -2.00 -15.37
N ALA A 95 1.15 -2.49 -14.32
CA ALA A 95 0.45 -3.08 -13.17
C ALA A 95 -0.44 -2.06 -12.47
N CYS A 96 -0.01 -0.80 -12.33
CA CYS A 96 -0.86 0.25 -11.78
C CYS A 96 -2.13 0.45 -12.61
N LEU A 97 -2.01 0.45 -13.95
CA LEU A 97 -3.15 0.57 -14.85
C LEU A 97 -4.12 -0.62 -14.71
N ASN A 98 -3.58 -1.85 -14.63
CA ASN A 98 -4.37 -3.06 -14.50
C ASN A 98 -5.12 -3.14 -13.15
N SER A 99 -4.60 -2.50 -12.10
CA SER A 99 -5.21 -2.47 -10.77
C SER A 99 -6.10 -1.24 -10.50
N LEU A 100 -6.38 -0.39 -11.51
CA LEU A 100 -7.10 0.87 -11.29
C LEU A 100 -8.48 0.69 -10.63
N ASN A 101 -9.22 -0.34 -11.02
CA ASN A 101 -10.55 -0.62 -10.48
C ASN A 101 -10.52 -1.13 -9.04
N ASP A 102 -9.38 -1.66 -8.58
CA ASP A 102 -9.18 -2.20 -7.24
C ASP A 102 -8.54 -1.18 -6.28
N PHE A 103 -8.23 0.02 -6.78
CA PHE A 103 -7.63 1.07 -5.97
C PHE A 103 -8.67 1.81 -5.13
N GLU A 104 -8.55 1.65 -3.81
CA GLU A 104 -9.10 2.61 -2.85
C GLU A 104 -8.49 4.00 -3.01
N ALA A 105 -9.15 5.02 -2.44
CA ALA A 105 -8.74 6.42 -2.54
C ALA A 105 -7.26 6.66 -2.15
N GLN A 106 -6.75 5.98 -1.12
CA GLN A 106 -5.35 6.10 -0.71
C GLN A 106 -4.38 5.56 -1.78
N HIS A 107 -4.74 4.47 -2.46
CA HIS A 107 -3.91 3.88 -3.51
C HIS A 107 -3.84 4.82 -4.72
N LEU A 108 -4.96 5.40 -5.12
CA LEU A 108 -5.02 6.41 -6.19
C LEU A 108 -4.16 7.63 -5.85
N ALA A 109 -4.25 8.15 -4.62
CA ALA A 109 -3.44 9.29 -4.19
C ALA A 109 -1.94 8.99 -4.25
N ASN A 110 -1.53 7.79 -3.81
CA ASN A 110 -0.14 7.35 -3.87
C ASN A 110 0.38 7.26 -5.31
N VAL A 111 -0.40 6.67 -6.20
CA VAL A 111 -0.04 6.55 -7.63
C VAL A 111 -0.02 7.93 -8.28
N ALA A 112 -1.04 8.76 -8.10
CA ALA A 112 -1.08 10.11 -8.65
C ALA A 112 0.13 10.95 -8.22
N TRP A 113 0.49 10.90 -6.93
CA TRP A 113 1.69 11.56 -6.42
C TRP A 113 2.97 11.02 -7.06
N ALA A 114 3.07 9.69 -7.23
CA ALA A 114 4.23 9.06 -7.84
C ALA A 114 4.47 9.52 -9.28
N TYR A 115 3.40 9.72 -10.07
CA TYR A 115 3.49 10.17 -11.46
C TYR A 115 3.71 11.68 -11.61
N ALA A 116 3.44 12.46 -10.56
CA ALA A 116 3.62 13.91 -10.57
C ALA A 116 5.02 14.38 -10.12
N THR A 117 5.87 13.47 -9.61
CA THR A 117 7.22 13.73 -9.11
C THR A 117 8.28 13.28 -10.10
#